data_AF-A0A0S8G5B8-F1
#
_entry.id   AF-A0A0S8G5B8-F1
#
_cell.length_a   1.000
_cell.length_b   1.000
_cell.length_c   1.000
_cell.angle_alpha   90.00
_cell.angle_beta   90.00
_cell.angle_gamma   90.00
#
_symmetry.space_group_name_H-M   'P 1'
#
loop_
_entity.id
_entity.type
_entity.pdbx_description
1 polymer ?
#
loop_
_entity_poly.entity_id
_entity_poly.type
_entity_poly.pdbx_seq_one_letter_code
_entity_poly.pdbx_strand_id
1 'polypeptide(L)'
;MRDHIVIGLGTGRCGTKTLSRILGFTHEGRHLPWIYCEPLFQNALSFVREHRGDVGCYWLNYVEPLLQAHPDTKFVCLQRDKESTVKSWRRRMVGRKEFGIYVMYVDPTGRIRAPSMFPDYKGVALDRAAALYWETYYEKARKLEELYPSAFRIYPMDEVLNDKRAQRKMLKFAGMTNAPRVKKRENRGGMHDSEFGNMMADISAEMIEKYDLRPGARMCIKPPLGSRLGELAVKRGVSKSVTEPIMLEFNKGLIK
;
A
#
# COMPACT_ATOMS: atom_id res chain seq x y z
N MET A 1 -6.46 -3.74 29.98
CA MET A 1 -7.46 -3.44 28.93
C MET A 1 -7.22 -4.44 27.80
N ARG A 2 -8.26 -5.01 27.17
CA ARG A 2 -8.04 -5.94 26.04
C ARG A 2 -7.44 -5.19 24.86
N ASP A 3 -6.33 -5.70 24.33
CA ASP A 3 -5.62 -5.18 23.16
C ASP A 3 -6.43 -5.53 21.90
N HIS A 4 -7.54 -4.81 21.69
CA HIS A 4 -8.40 -4.97 20.53
C HIS A 4 -7.74 -4.31 19.31
N ILE A 5 -7.17 -5.13 18.42
CA ILE A 5 -6.54 -4.68 17.16
C ILE A 5 -7.51 -4.85 16.00
N VAL A 6 -7.59 -3.85 15.12
CA VAL A 6 -8.39 -3.94 13.90
C VAL A 6 -7.51 -3.65 12.69
N ILE A 7 -7.50 -4.58 11.73
CA ILE A 7 -6.74 -4.49 10.49
C ILE A 7 -7.69 -4.36 9.31
N GLY A 8 -7.50 -3.32 8.51
CA GLY A 8 -8.14 -3.19 7.20
C GLY A 8 -7.23 -3.72 6.09
N LEU A 9 -7.77 -4.46 5.14
CA LEU A 9 -6.99 -5.00 4.03
C LEU A 9 -7.83 -5.19 2.75
N GLY A 10 -7.18 -5.68 1.70
CA GLY A 10 -7.72 -5.89 0.35
C GLY A 10 -6.58 -5.84 -0.68
N THR A 11 -6.86 -6.19 -1.95
CA THR A 11 -5.86 -6.35 -3.03
C THR A 11 -5.09 -5.10 -3.48
N GLY A 12 -5.06 -4.03 -2.66
CA GLY A 12 -4.73 -2.71 -3.14
C GLY A 12 -5.72 -2.23 -4.23
N ARG A 13 -5.79 -0.93 -4.45
CA ARG A 13 -6.70 -0.33 -5.46
C ARG A 13 -8.20 -0.66 -5.26
N CYS A 14 -8.58 -1.22 -4.12
CA CYS A 14 -9.94 -1.55 -3.68
C CYS A 14 -10.45 -0.57 -2.60
N GLY A 15 -9.93 0.66 -2.57
CA GLY A 15 -10.43 1.69 -1.65
C GLY A 15 -9.96 1.57 -0.20
N THR A 16 -8.85 0.86 0.06
CA THR A 16 -8.21 0.77 1.39
C THR A 16 -7.91 2.13 2.03
N LYS A 17 -7.55 3.15 1.25
CA LYS A 17 -7.39 4.53 1.75
C LYS A 17 -8.69 5.15 2.29
N THR A 18 -9.84 4.78 1.71
CA THR A 18 -11.14 5.20 2.25
C THR A 18 -11.49 4.37 3.48
N LEU A 19 -11.19 3.06 3.45
CA LEU A 19 -11.36 2.18 4.60
C LEU A 19 -10.60 2.68 5.84
N SER A 20 -9.33 3.09 5.67
CA SER A 20 -8.52 3.59 6.79
C SER A 20 -9.16 4.78 7.48
N ARG A 21 -9.79 5.67 6.73
CA ARG A 21 -10.53 6.80 7.30
C ARG A 21 -11.78 6.33 8.05
N ILE A 22 -12.54 5.41 7.47
CA ILE A 22 -13.76 4.86 8.11
C ILE A 22 -13.39 4.17 9.45
N LEU A 23 -12.30 3.42 9.46
CA LEU A 23 -11.81 2.74 10.64
C LEU A 23 -11.04 3.67 11.60
N GLY A 24 -10.59 4.85 11.15
CA GLY A 24 -9.80 5.77 11.97
C GLY A 24 -8.35 5.34 12.16
N PHE A 25 -7.77 4.59 11.22
CA PHE A 25 -6.39 4.09 11.28
C PHE A 25 -5.50 4.67 10.19
N THR A 26 -4.19 4.46 10.34
CA THR A 26 -3.21 4.72 9.29
C THR A 26 -3.49 3.89 8.04
N HIS A 27 -3.15 4.43 6.88
CA HIS A 27 -3.10 3.67 5.63
C HIS A 27 -1.63 3.41 5.33
N GLU A 28 -1.27 2.14 5.31
CA GLU A 28 0.07 1.63 5.03
C GLU A 28 1.12 2.11 6.04
N GLY A 29 0.81 2.04 7.34
CA GLY A 29 1.68 2.56 8.40
C GLY A 29 2.99 1.78 8.58
N ARG A 30 3.01 0.49 8.24
CA ARG A 30 4.20 -0.36 8.25
C ARG A 30 4.17 -1.35 7.11
N HIS A 31 4.91 -1.06 6.04
CA HIS A 31 5.00 -1.96 4.90
C HIS A 31 5.59 -3.31 5.29
N LEU A 32 4.92 -4.38 4.85
CA LEU A 32 5.38 -5.75 5.01
C LEU A 32 5.54 -6.40 3.63
N PRO A 33 6.55 -7.27 3.44
CA PRO A 33 6.69 -8.04 2.22
C PRO A 33 5.57 -9.07 2.05
N TRP A 34 5.41 -9.55 0.82
CA TRP A 34 4.45 -10.63 0.54
C TRP A 34 4.86 -11.92 1.26
N ILE A 35 6.15 -12.26 1.23
CA ILE A 35 6.69 -13.41 1.92
C ILE A 35 6.91 -13.04 3.39
N TYR A 36 6.42 -13.87 4.31
CA TYR A 36 6.55 -13.64 5.74
C TYR A 36 7.99 -13.32 6.15
N CYS A 37 8.15 -12.32 7.00
CA CYS A 37 9.44 -11.83 7.45
C CYS A 37 9.32 -11.47 8.95
N GLU A 38 9.85 -12.33 9.81
CA GLU A 38 9.74 -12.21 11.27
C GLU A 38 10.23 -10.85 11.80
N PRO A 39 11.42 -10.32 11.44
CA PRO A 39 11.87 -9.05 11.99
C PRO A 39 10.95 -7.87 11.65
N LEU A 40 10.44 -7.84 10.42
CA LEU A 40 9.50 -6.79 9.99
C LEU A 40 8.12 -7.00 10.63
N PHE A 41 7.68 -8.24 10.80
CA PHE A 41 6.45 -8.54 11.51
C PHE A 41 6.51 -8.06 12.96
N GLN A 42 7.60 -8.29 13.70
CA GLN A 42 7.74 -7.82 15.08
C GLN A 42 7.70 -6.28 15.17
N ASN A 43 8.30 -5.59 14.21
CA ASN A 43 8.21 -4.13 14.12
C ASN A 43 6.76 -3.66 13.84
N ALA A 44 6.09 -4.29 12.86
CA ALA A 44 4.71 -3.98 12.53
C ALA A 44 3.73 -4.34 13.66
N LEU A 45 3.97 -5.44 14.37
CA LEU A 45 3.22 -5.89 15.53
C LEU A 45 3.28 -4.84 16.66
N SER A 46 4.48 -4.35 16.98
CA SER A 46 4.66 -3.28 17.96
C SER A 46 3.87 -2.02 17.57
N PHE A 47 3.92 -1.65 16.29
CA PHE A 47 3.17 -0.51 15.75
C PHE A 47 1.65 -0.70 15.89
N VAL A 48 1.08 -1.83 15.46
CA VAL A 48 -0.38 -2.03 15.51
C VAL A 48 -0.90 -2.21 16.94
N ARG A 49 -0.07 -2.66 17.88
CA ARG A 49 -0.42 -2.66 19.31
C ARG A 49 -0.56 -1.24 19.85
N GLU A 50 0.39 -0.37 19.53
CA GLU A 50 0.37 1.05 19.94
C GLU A 50 -0.81 1.80 19.30
N HIS A 51 -1.06 1.59 18.01
CA HIS A 51 -2.04 2.33 17.22
C HIS A 51 -3.42 1.66 17.16
N ARG A 52 -3.54 0.45 17.74
CA ARG A 52 -4.74 -0.42 17.74
C ARG A 52 -5.25 -0.81 16.35
N GLY A 53 -4.45 -0.62 15.31
CA GLY A 53 -4.82 -0.99 13.96
C GLY A 53 -3.93 -0.38 12.88
N ASP A 54 -4.13 -0.87 11.66
CA ASP A 54 -3.53 -0.37 10.42
C ASP A 54 -4.38 -0.80 9.23
N VAL A 55 -4.18 -0.17 8.07
CA VAL A 55 -4.82 -0.59 6.83
C VAL A 55 -3.79 -0.78 5.74
N GLY A 56 -3.63 -2.00 5.24
CA GLY A 56 -2.61 -2.34 4.24
C GLY A 56 -2.89 -3.66 3.55
N CYS A 57 -2.57 -3.75 2.25
CA CYS A 57 -2.80 -4.98 1.49
C CYS A 57 -1.93 -6.15 1.96
N TYR A 58 -0.72 -5.84 2.45
CA TYR A 58 0.30 -6.79 2.89
C TYR A 58 -0.12 -7.64 4.10
N TRP A 59 -1.08 -7.18 4.92
CA TRP A 59 -1.52 -7.90 6.12
C TRP A 59 -2.10 -9.29 5.86
N LEU A 60 -2.52 -9.60 4.63
CA LEU A 60 -3.11 -10.90 4.29
C LEU A 60 -2.21 -12.09 4.68
N ASN A 61 -0.90 -11.97 4.53
CA ASN A 61 0.04 -13.05 4.86
C ASN A 61 0.46 -13.08 6.33
N TYR A 62 -0.06 -12.15 7.14
CA TYR A 62 0.26 -11.99 8.55
C TYR A 62 -0.97 -12.18 9.45
N VAL A 63 -2.11 -12.59 8.88
CA VAL A 63 -3.36 -12.83 9.63
C VAL A 63 -3.16 -13.89 10.71
N GLU A 64 -2.62 -15.05 10.36
CA GLU A 64 -2.45 -16.16 11.32
C GLU A 64 -1.41 -15.83 12.40
N PRO A 65 -0.20 -15.33 12.09
CA PRO A 65 0.74 -14.85 13.12
C PRO A 65 0.15 -13.77 14.04
N LEU A 66 -0.64 -12.84 13.49
CA LEU A 66 -1.27 -11.79 14.29
C LEU A 66 -2.40 -12.34 15.17
N LEU A 67 -3.18 -13.32 14.70
CA LEU A 67 -4.17 -14.03 15.53
C LEU A 67 -3.52 -14.87 16.61
N GLN A 68 -2.37 -15.49 16.33
CA GLN A 68 -1.61 -16.23 17.33
C GLN A 68 -1.12 -15.32 18.46
N ALA A 69 -0.62 -14.13 18.11
CA ALA A 69 -0.17 -13.13 19.10
C ALA A 69 -1.34 -12.41 19.78
N HIS A 70 -2.43 -12.14 19.06
CA HIS A 70 -3.59 -11.38 19.50
C HIS A 70 -4.90 -12.01 18.98
N PRO A 71 -5.45 -13.03 19.68
CA PRO A 71 -6.61 -13.80 19.22
C PRO A 71 -7.90 -12.99 19.01
N ASP A 72 -8.02 -11.82 19.67
CA ASP A 72 -9.18 -10.93 19.55
C ASP A 72 -9.14 -10.01 18.31
N THR A 73 -8.05 -10.04 17.52
CA THR A 73 -7.87 -9.18 16.34
C THR A 73 -8.99 -9.36 15.32
N LYS A 74 -9.47 -8.25 14.73
CA LYS A 74 -10.46 -8.25 13.64
C LYS A 74 -9.86 -7.79 12.33
N PHE A 75 -10.20 -8.48 11.26
CA PHE A 75 -9.73 -8.22 9.90
C PHE A 75 -10.90 -7.90 8.99
N VAL A 76 -10.87 -6.69 8.43
CA VAL A 76 -11.86 -6.19 7.48
C VAL A 76 -11.24 -6.17 6.09
N CYS A 77 -11.58 -7.16 5.26
CA CYS A 77 -11.06 -7.28 3.91
C CYS A 77 -12.06 -6.71 2.89
N LEU A 78 -11.66 -5.69 2.12
CA LEU A 78 -12.48 -5.21 1.00
C LEU A 78 -12.24 -6.03 -0.26
N GLN A 79 -13.33 -6.38 -0.93
CA GLN A 79 -13.31 -7.00 -2.25
C GLN A 79 -13.87 -6.06 -3.32
N ARG A 80 -13.06 -5.80 -4.34
CA ARG A 80 -13.46 -5.08 -5.56
C ARG A 80 -13.56 -6.06 -6.72
N ASP A 81 -14.42 -5.77 -7.68
CA ASP A 81 -14.45 -6.44 -8.98
C ASP A 81 -13.05 -6.54 -9.62
N LYS A 82 -12.78 -7.68 -10.26
CA LYS A 82 -11.49 -8.04 -10.84
C LYS A 82 -11.10 -7.11 -11.98
N GLU A 83 -11.98 -6.93 -12.96
CA GLU A 83 -11.69 -6.14 -14.17
C GLU A 83 -11.39 -4.68 -13.79
N SER A 84 -12.20 -4.13 -12.90
CA SER A 84 -12.03 -2.80 -12.34
C SER A 84 -10.71 -2.65 -11.57
N THR A 85 -10.28 -3.70 -10.87
CA THR A 85 -9.00 -3.72 -10.14
C THR A 85 -7.82 -3.77 -11.10
N VAL A 86 -7.85 -4.64 -12.11
CA VAL A 86 -6.82 -4.74 -13.15
C VAL A 86 -6.67 -3.42 -13.89
N LYS A 87 -7.78 -2.80 -14.34
CA LYS A 87 -7.77 -1.48 -14.98
C LYS A 87 -7.19 -0.39 -14.05
N SER A 88 -7.43 -0.49 -12.75
CA SER A 88 -6.88 0.45 -11.77
C SER A 88 -5.37 0.27 -11.59
N TRP A 89 -4.87 -0.96 -11.60
CA TRP A 89 -3.44 -1.27 -11.56
C TRP A 89 -2.74 -0.85 -12.85
N ARG A 90 -3.30 -1.14 -14.02
CA ARG A 90 -2.77 -0.69 -15.32
C ARG A 90 -2.53 0.82 -15.33
N ARG A 91 -3.53 1.61 -14.88
CA ARG A 91 -3.39 3.07 -14.75
C ARG A 91 -2.35 3.50 -13.71
N ARG A 92 -2.20 2.74 -12.62
CA ARG A 92 -1.22 3.05 -11.57
C ARG A 92 0.20 2.71 -11.99
N MET A 93 0.40 1.72 -12.86
CA MET A 93 1.71 1.21 -13.26
C MET A 93 2.04 1.59 -14.71
N VAL A 94 1.44 2.67 -15.24
CA VAL A 94 1.78 3.20 -16.57
C VAL A 94 3.30 3.42 -16.65
N GLY A 95 3.91 2.87 -17.69
CA GLY A 95 5.36 2.92 -17.92
C GLY A 95 6.15 1.76 -17.33
N ARG A 96 5.56 0.93 -16.45
CA ARG A 96 6.24 -0.23 -15.87
C ARG A 96 6.02 -1.49 -16.70
N LYS A 97 7.07 -2.28 -16.83
CA LYS A 97 7.03 -3.60 -17.48
C LYS A 97 6.59 -4.71 -16.51
N GLU A 98 6.82 -4.52 -15.21
CA GLU A 98 6.65 -5.53 -14.18
C GLU A 98 5.74 -5.08 -13.03
N PHE A 99 5.11 -6.07 -12.38
CA PHE A 99 4.24 -5.87 -11.23
C PHE A 99 5.05 -6.03 -9.94
N GLY A 100 5.53 -4.93 -9.37
CA GLY A 100 6.33 -4.97 -8.15
C GLY A 100 6.40 -3.63 -7.42
N ILE A 101 6.35 -3.69 -6.10
CA ILE A 101 6.74 -2.63 -5.17
C ILE A 101 7.58 -3.31 -4.09
N TYR A 102 8.75 -2.77 -3.78
CA TYR A 102 9.69 -3.36 -2.84
C TYR A 102 9.63 -2.65 -1.48
N VAL A 103 9.80 -3.41 -0.40
CA VAL A 103 9.88 -2.93 0.98
C VAL A 103 11.35 -2.96 1.39
N MET A 104 11.96 -1.80 1.62
CA MET A 104 13.38 -1.73 2.01
C MET A 104 13.55 -1.83 3.52
N TYR A 105 14.50 -2.63 4.00
CA TYR A 105 14.90 -2.69 5.40
C TYR A 105 16.36 -3.09 5.58
N VAL A 106 16.92 -2.83 6.75
CA VAL A 106 18.26 -3.29 7.15
C VAL A 106 18.09 -4.54 8.01
N ASP A 107 18.68 -5.65 7.59
CA ASP A 107 18.64 -6.91 8.34
C ASP A 107 19.57 -6.87 9.58
N PRO A 108 19.49 -7.85 10.51
CA PRO A 108 20.32 -7.86 11.71
C PRO A 108 21.84 -7.91 11.44
N THR A 109 22.26 -8.23 10.21
CA THR A 109 23.68 -8.23 9.79
C THR A 109 24.11 -6.88 9.21
N GLY A 110 23.23 -5.87 9.20
CA GLY A 110 23.50 -4.55 8.65
C GLY A 110 23.31 -4.45 7.13
N ARG A 111 22.74 -5.47 6.46
CA ARG A 111 22.56 -5.47 5.00
C ARG A 111 21.19 -4.93 4.60
N ILE A 112 21.15 -4.12 3.54
CA ILE A 112 19.89 -3.65 2.95
C ILE A 112 19.23 -4.81 2.20
N ARG A 113 17.95 -5.03 2.47
CA ARG A 113 17.07 -6.00 1.81
C ARG A 113 15.88 -5.26 1.22
N ALA A 114 15.41 -5.71 0.06
CA ALA A 114 14.27 -5.10 -0.63
C ALA A 114 13.25 -6.16 -1.11
N PRO A 115 12.66 -6.98 -0.21
CA PRO A 115 11.64 -7.94 -0.61
C PRO A 115 10.40 -7.26 -1.22
N SER A 116 9.75 -7.93 -2.17
CA SER A 116 8.52 -7.42 -2.79
C SER A 116 7.34 -7.46 -1.82
N MET A 117 6.55 -6.37 -1.79
CA MET A 117 5.25 -6.26 -1.12
C MET A 117 4.18 -7.12 -1.79
N PHE A 118 4.37 -7.45 -3.06
CA PHE A 118 3.47 -8.26 -3.87
C PHE A 118 4.10 -9.61 -4.24
N PRO A 119 3.31 -10.63 -4.59
CA PRO A 119 3.85 -11.85 -5.17
C PRO A 119 4.64 -11.53 -6.43
N ASP A 120 5.70 -12.31 -6.66
CA ASP A 120 6.54 -12.20 -7.84
C ASP A 120 5.91 -12.97 -9.02
N TYR A 121 5.68 -12.28 -10.13
CA TYR A 121 5.11 -12.81 -11.36
C TYR A 121 6.09 -12.65 -12.53
N LYS A 122 7.34 -13.10 -12.37
CA LYS A 122 8.40 -12.98 -13.39
C LYS A 122 7.92 -13.35 -14.78
N GLY A 123 8.20 -12.46 -15.75
CA GLY A 123 7.87 -12.67 -17.17
C GLY A 123 6.38 -12.57 -17.51
N VAL A 124 5.50 -12.26 -16.56
CA VAL A 124 4.07 -12.11 -16.81
C VAL A 124 3.74 -10.65 -17.11
N ALA A 125 2.98 -10.42 -18.18
CA ALA A 125 2.51 -9.09 -18.54
C ALA A 125 1.69 -8.45 -17.39
N LEU A 126 1.85 -7.14 -17.19
CA LEU A 126 1.28 -6.37 -16.07
C LEU A 126 -0.21 -6.68 -15.78
N ASP A 127 -1.06 -6.72 -16.80
CA ASP A 127 -2.49 -6.96 -16.59
C ASP A 127 -2.77 -8.38 -16.10
N ARG A 128 -2.04 -9.36 -16.65
CA ARG A 128 -2.15 -10.75 -16.23
C ARG A 128 -1.58 -10.93 -14.82
N ALA A 129 -0.46 -10.28 -14.49
CA ALA A 129 0.10 -10.27 -13.14
C ALA A 129 -0.88 -9.65 -12.12
N ALA A 130 -1.51 -8.52 -12.47
CA ALA A 130 -2.54 -7.91 -11.63
C ALA A 130 -3.79 -8.80 -11.45
N ALA A 131 -4.18 -9.52 -12.51
CA ALA A 131 -5.28 -10.48 -12.45
C ALA A 131 -4.95 -11.69 -11.57
N LEU A 132 -3.75 -12.26 -11.73
CA LEU A 132 -3.25 -13.35 -10.89
C LEU A 132 -3.16 -12.92 -9.42
N TYR A 133 -2.67 -11.70 -9.15
CA TYR A 133 -2.64 -11.14 -7.81
C TYR A 133 -4.04 -11.06 -7.19
N TRP A 134 -5.02 -10.56 -7.94
CA TRP A 134 -6.41 -10.51 -7.49
C TRP A 134 -6.94 -11.92 -7.15
N GLU A 135 -6.70 -12.89 -8.02
CA GLU A 135 -7.13 -14.29 -7.86
C GLU A 135 -6.50 -14.91 -6.61
N THR A 136 -5.17 -14.88 -6.50
CA THR A 136 -4.41 -15.43 -5.37
C THR A 136 -4.81 -14.77 -4.05
N TYR A 137 -5.00 -13.44 -4.04
CA TYR A 137 -5.36 -12.72 -2.83
C TYR A 137 -6.72 -13.12 -2.31
N TYR A 138 -7.75 -13.13 -3.15
CA TYR A 138 -9.10 -13.47 -2.67
C TYR A 138 -9.31 -14.96 -2.50
N GLU A 139 -8.54 -15.82 -3.18
CA GLU A 139 -8.50 -17.24 -2.81
C GLU A 139 -8.02 -17.40 -1.36
N LYS A 140 -6.90 -16.78 -1.00
CA LYS A 140 -6.38 -16.81 0.37
C LYS A 140 -7.32 -16.12 1.37
N ALA A 141 -7.89 -14.96 1.02
CA ALA A 141 -8.82 -14.25 1.90
C ALA A 141 -10.08 -15.08 2.19
N ARG A 142 -10.63 -15.78 1.18
CA ARG A 142 -11.80 -16.66 1.39
C ARG A 142 -11.47 -17.83 2.32
N LYS A 143 -10.30 -18.46 2.15
CA LYS A 143 -9.82 -19.50 3.07
C LYS A 143 -9.69 -18.97 4.50
N LEU A 144 -9.19 -17.75 4.68
CA LEU A 144 -9.07 -17.12 6.00
C LEU A 144 -10.44 -16.75 6.62
N GLU A 145 -11.40 -16.30 5.82
CA GLU A 145 -12.78 -16.07 6.27
C GLU A 145 -13.45 -17.38 6.72
N GLU A 146 -13.22 -18.47 6.00
CA GLU A 146 -13.74 -19.80 6.34
C GLU A 146 -13.11 -20.35 7.63
N LEU A 147 -11.79 -20.23 7.78
CA LEU A 147 -11.07 -20.71 8.96
C LEU A 147 -11.32 -19.85 10.20
N TYR A 148 -11.50 -18.55 10.04
CA TYR A 148 -11.61 -17.58 11.14
C TYR A 148 -12.84 -16.67 10.99
N PRO A 149 -14.07 -17.19 10.88
CA PRO A 149 -15.26 -16.39 10.54
C PRO A 149 -15.63 -15.34 11.60
N SER A 150 -15.17 -15.53 12.84
CA SER A 150 -15.34 -14.57 13.94
C SER A 150 -14.33 -13.43 13.89
N ALA A 151 -13.21 -13.60 13.19
CA ALA A 151 -12.09 -12.67 13.17
C ALA A 151 -11.83 -12.04 11.79
N PHE A 152 -12.08 -12.75 10.70
CA PHE A 152 -11.83 -12.29 9.34
C PHE A 152 -13.13 -12.25 8.54
N ARG A 153 -13.38 -11.13 7.86
CA ARG A 153 -14.56 -11.01 6.99
C ARG A 153 -14.29 -10.19 5.75
N ILE A 154 -14.79 -10.69 4.62
CA ILE A 154 -14.75 -10.04 3.32
C ILE A 154 -16.02 -9.21 3.14
N TYR A 155 -15.86 -8.01 2.61
CA TYR A 155 -16.95 -7.09 2.30
C TYR A 155 -16.85 -6.62 0.85
N PRO A 156 -17.98 -6.59 0.10
CA PRO A 156 -18.04 -5.90 -1.17
C PRO A 156 -17.69 -4.41 -0.97
N MET A 157 -16.64 -3.97 -1.67
CA MET A 157 -16.11 -2.61 -1.54
C MET A 157 -17.18 -1.56 -1.86
N ASP A 158 -17.92 -1.73 -2.95
CA ASP A 158 -18.90 -0.73 -3.38
C ASP A 158 -20.03 -0.55 -2.37
N GLU A 159 -20.45 -1.63 -1.70
CA GLU A 159 -21.46 -1.56 -0.63
C GLU A 159 -20.91 -0.83 0.60
N VAL A 160 -19.78 -1.31 1.16
CA VAL A 160 -19.23 -0.75 2.40
C VAL A 160 -18.77 0.69 2.23
N LEU A 161 -18.24 1.07 1.07
CA LEU A 161 -17.76 2.44 0.88
C LEU A 161 -18.89 3.44 0.60
N ASN A 162 -20.08 2.99 0.17
CA ASN A 162 -21.17 3.89 -0.23
C ASN A 162 -22.44 3.80 0.64
N ASP A 163 -22.67 2.70 1.36
CA ASP A 163 -23.85 2.51 2.21
C ASP A 163 -23.52 2.58 3.71
N LYS A 164 -24.14 3.54 4.41
CA LYS A 164 -24.03 3.71 5.86
C LYS A 164 -24.51 2.49 6.65
N ARG A 165 -25.49 1.73 6.15
CA ARG A 165 -25.96 0.49 6.78
C ARG A 165 -24.88 -0.59 6.70
N ALA A 166 -24.26 -0.78 5.54
CA ALA A 166 -23.13 -1.68 5.35
C ALA A 166 -21.95 -1.29 6.25
N GLN A 167 -21.60 0.00 6.32
CA GLN A 167 -20.55 0.50 7.23
C GLN A 167 -20.83 0.14 8.68
N ARG A 168 -22.07 0.33 9.17
CA ARG A 168 -22.42 -0.03 10.55
C ARG A 168 -22.27 -1.53 10.82
N LYS A 169 -22.64 -2.39 9.86
CA LYS A 169 -22.44 -3.84 9.99
C LYS A 169 -20.95 -4.19 10.07
N MET A 170 -20.14 -3.61 9.19
CA MET A 170 -18.69 -3.78 9.19
C MET A 170 -18.04 -3.30 10.49
N LEU A 171 -18.39 -2.11 10.96
CA LEU A 171 -17.87 -1.54 12.21
C LEU A 171 -18.29 -2.36 13.43
N LYS A 172 -19.53 -2.87 13.45
CA LYS A 172 -20.00 -3.80 14.49
C LYS A 172 -19.17 -5.07 14.52
N PHE A 173 -18.90 -5.67 13.36
CA PHE A 173 -18.01 -6.84 13.24
C PHE A 173 -16.60 -6.53 13.76
N ALA A 174 -16.06 -5.36 13.40
CA ALA A 174 -14.75 -4.89 13.85
C ALA A 174 -14.71 -4.52 15.35
N GLY A 175 -15.80 -4.65 16.12
CA GLY A 175 -15.85 -4.26 17.52
C GLY A 175 -15.83 -2.74 17.75
N MET A 176 -16.10 -1.95 16.72
CA MET A 176 -16.01 -0.49 16.74
C MET A 176 -17.41 0.14 16.88
N THR A 177 -17.89 0.34 18.10
CA THR A 177 -19.22 0.91 18.37
C THR A 177 -19.28 2.44 18.24
N ASN A 178 -18.14 3.13 18.40
CA ASN A 178 -18.05 4.60 18.44
C ASN A 178 -17.19 5.20 17.30
N ALA A 179 -17.05 4.51 16.17
CA ALA A 179 -16.17 4.99 15.10
C ALA A 179 -16.63 6.37 14.53
N PRO A 180 -15.71 7.29 14.25
CA PRO A 180 -16.03 8.62 13.74
C PRO A 180 -16.78 8.54 12.40
N ARG A 181 -17.87 9.31 12.28
CA ARG A 181 -18.64 9.39 11.04
C ARG A 181 -17.85 10.17 10.00
N VAL A 182 -17.14 9.48 9.10
CA VAL A 182 -16.47 10.15 7.99
C VAL A 182 -17.52 10.60 6.96
N LYS A 183 -17.59 11.91 6.69
CA LYS A 183 -18.41 12.43 5.58
C LYS A 183 -17.89 11.86 4.27
N LYS A 184 -18.79 11.36 3.43
CA LYS A 184 -18.51 10.94 2.04
C LYS A 184 -17.81 12.11 1.35
N ARG A 185 -16.50 11.99 1.10
CA ARG A 185 -15.83 12.83 0.12
C ARG A 185 -15.99 12.11 -1.20
N GLU A 186 -16.64 12.75 -2.15
CA GLU A 186 -16.55 12.29 -3.53
C GLU A 186 -15.06 12.14 -3.85
N ASN A 187 -14.70 11.01 -4.45
CA ASN A 187 -13.45 10.93 -5.20
C ASN A 187 -13.59 11.96 -6.33
N ARG A 188 -13.40 13.26 -6.03
CA ARG A 188 -12.83 14.19 -7.00
C ARG A 188 -11.57 13.48 -7.37
N GLY A 189 -11.53 12.87 -8.55
CA GLY A 189 -10.39 12.13 -9.07
C GLY A 189 -9.23 13.08 -9.15
N GLY A 190 -8.65 13.40 -8.00
CA GLY A 190 -7.50 14.24 -7.88
C GLY A 190 -6.48 13.47 -8.66
N MET A 191 -6.19 13.97 -9.85
CA MET A 191 -4.89 13.83 -10.46
C MET A 191 -3.88 14.39 -9.45
N HIS A 192 -3.65 13.66 -8.35
CA HIS A 192 -2.27 13.40 -8.02
C HIS A 192 -1.72 12.83 -9.31
N ASP A 193 -0.79 13.55 -9.93
CA ASP A 193 0.00 13.03 -11.03
C ASP A 193 0.65 11.75 -10.52
N SER A 194 -0.07 10.64 -10.60
CA SER A 194 0.47 9.33 -10.31
C SER A 194 1.68 9.12 -11.18
N GLU A 195 1.66 9.73 -12.37
CA GLU A 195 2.73 9.76 -13.33
C GLU A 195 4.01 10.46 -12.81
N PHE A 196 3.92 11.67 -12.24
CA PHE A 196 5.08 12.33 -11.64
C PHE A 196 5.57 11.57 -10.40
N GLY A 197 4.65 11.16 -9.52
CA GLY A 197 5.02 10.38 -8.33
C GLY A 197 5.65 9.03 -8.66
N ASN A 198 5.18 8.35 -9.70
CA ASN A 198 5.76 7.09 -10.20
C ASN A 198 7.10 7.32 -10.87
N MET A 199 7.20 8.35 -11.72
CA MET A 199 8.46 8.73 -12.36
C MET A 199 9.53 9.05 -11.32
N MET A 200 9.19 9.79 -10.26
CA MET A 200 10.13 10.08 -9.16
C MET A 200 10.49 8.82 -8.36
N ALA A 201 9.56 7.88 -8.17
CA ALA A 201 9.85 6.60 -7.53
C ALA A 201 10.76 5.70 -8.38
N ASP A 202 10.55 5.67 -9.70
CA ASP A 202 11.34 4.89 -10.65
C ASP A 202 12.76 5.47 -10.78
N ILE A 203 12.89 6.80 -10.89
CA ILE A 203 14.19 7.50 -10.84
C ILE A 203 14.90 7.21 -9.52
N SER A 204 14.19 7.28 -8.39
CA SER A 204 14.80 7.00 -7.08
C SER A 204 15.29 5.55 -6.99
N ALA A 205 14.51 4.59 -7.49
CA ALA A 205 14.88 3.17 -7.47
C ALA A 205 16.11 2.87 -8.35
N GLU A 206 16.11 3.35 -9.61
CA GLU A 206 17.24 3.17 -10.53
C GLU A 206 18.51 3.86 -9.99
N MET A 207 18.36 5.03 -9.38
CA MET A 207 19.50 5.79 -8.88
C MET A 207 20.08 5.20 -7.59
N ILE A 208 19.27 4.59 -6.73
CA ILE A 208 19.76 3.84 -5.57
C ILE A 208 20.56 2.61 -6.04
N GLU A 209 20.05 1.88 -7.03
CA GLU A 209 20.71 0.68 -7.57
C GLU A 209 22.05 0.99 -8.24
N LYS A 210 22.12 2.09 -9.00
CA LYS A 210 23.33 2.45 -9.76
C LYS A 210 24.36 3.27 -8.97
N TYR A 211 23.95 4.05 -7.97
CA TYR A 211 24.80 5.09 -7.36
C TYR A 211 24.93 5.03 -5.83
N ASP A 212 24.46 3.97 -5.15
CA ASP A 212 24.56 3.78 -3.68
C ASP A 212 24.08 5.00 -2.87
N LEU A 213 22.93 5.57 -3.25
CA LEU A 213 22.40 6.78 -2.62
C LEU A 213 21.96 6.54 -1.18
N ARG A 214 22.53 7.31 -0.24
CA ARG A 214 22.21 7.26 1.20
C ARG A 214 21.21 8.34 1.62
N PRO A 215 20.43 8.14 2.69
CA PRO A 215 19.57 9.18 3.25
C PRO A 215 20.35 10.46 3.59
N GLY A 216 19.86 11.62 3.14
CA GLY A 216 20.55 12.91 3.22
C GLY A 216 21.42 13.23 2.01
N ALA A 217 21.52 12.34 1.02
CA ALA A 217 22.17 12.66 -0.24
C ALA A 217 21.40 13.76 -0.99
N ARG A 218 22.16 14.66 -1.62
CA ARG A 218 21.67 15.65 -2.58
C ARG A 218 22.20 15.27 -3.94
N MET A 219 21.34 15.26 -4.94
CA MET A 219 21.74 14.95 -6.30
C MET A 219 21.16 15.94 -7.29
N CYS A 220 22.01 16.39 -8.20
CA CYS A 220 21.62 17.23 -9.32
C CYS A 220 21.34 16.35 -10.53
N ILE A 221 20.12 16.35 -11.03
CA ILE A 221 19.77 15.67 -12.29
C ILE A 221 19.52 16.72 -13.35
N LYS A 222 20.29 16.67 -14.45
CA LYS A 222 19.97 17.47 -15.65
C LYS A 222 19.01 16.68 -16.54
N PRO A 223 17.76 17.13 -16.71
CA PRO A 223 16.83 16.42 -17.59
C PRO A 223 17.34 16.46 -19.03
N PRO A 224 17.29 15.34 -19.78
CA PRO A 224 17.56 15.38 -21.22
C PRO A 224 16.60 16.34 -21.92
N LEU A 225 17.06 17.01 -22.99
CA LEU A 225 16.22 17.90 -23.78
C LEU A 225 15.03 17.13 -24.37
N GLY A 226 13.82 17.68 -24.23
CA GLY A 226 12.58 17.01 -24.66
C GLY A 226 12.15 15.84 -23.75
N SER A 227 12.81 15.64 -22.61
CA SER A 227 12.38 14.63 -21.64
C SER A 227 11.14 15.08 -20.88
N ARG A 228 10.30 14.07 -20.60
CA ARG A 228 9.09 14.23 -19.79
C ARG A 228 9.36 14.72 -18.36
N LEU A 229 10.54 14.41 -17.83
CA LEU A 229 11.00 14.89 -16.52
C LEU A 229 11.13 16.42 -16.50
N GLY A 230 11.75 16.99 -17.54
CA GLY A 230 11.90 18.43 -17.69
C GLY A 230 10.57 19.15 -17.80
N GLU A 231 9.66 18.63 -18.64
CA GLU A 231 8.30 19.18 -18.82
C GLU A 231 7.51 19.20 -17.51
N LEU A 232 7.53 18.09 -16.76
CA LEU A 232 6.82 17.99 -15.49
C LEU A 232 7.45 18.88 -14.41
N ALA A 233 8.77 19.04 -14.39
CA ALA A 233 9.45 19.92 -13.45
C ALA A 233 9.07 21.39 -13.65
N VAL A 234 8.99 21.85 -14.90
CA VAL A 234 8.51 23.21 -15.24
C VAL A 234 7.05 23.38 -14.86
N LYS A 235 6.20 22.44 -15.25
CA LYS A 235 4.75 22.47 -14.94
C LYS A 235 4.47 22.58 -13.44
N ARG A 236 5.35 22.04 -12.59
CA ARG A 236 5.21 22.03 -11.13
C ARG A 236 5.95 23.18 -10.42
N GLY A 237 6.62 24.06 -11.16
CA GLY A 237 7.41 25.15 -10.59
C GLY A 237 8.66 24.69 -9.84
N VAL A 238 9.09 23.45 -10.05
CA VAL A 238 10.35 22.90 -9.50
C VAL A 238 11.55 23.41 -10.28
N SER A 239 11.34 23.70 -11.56
CA SER A 239 12.34 24.21 -12.49
C SER A 239 11.75 25.38 -13.30
N LYS A 240 12.59 26.32 -13.73
CA LYS A 240 12.20 27.42 -14.64
C LYS A 240 12.30 27.01 -16.11
N SER A 241 13.03 25.95 -16.45
CA SER A 241 13.14 25.43 -17.82
C SER A 241 13.25 23.91 -17.90
N VAL A 242 12.87 23.32 -19.05
CA VAL A 242 12.83 21.85 -19.22
C VAL A 242 14.23 21.19 -19.20
N THR A 243 15.29 21.98 -19.27
CA THR A 243 16.69 21.50 -19.23
C THR A 243 17.45 21.95 -17.98
N GLU A 244 16.82 22.73 -17.09
CA GLU A 244 17.47 23.18 -15.87
C GLU A 244 17.75 21.98 -14.96
N PRO A 245 18.94 21.90 -14.35
CA PRO A 245 19.22 20.86 -13.39
C PRO A 245 18.27 20.91 -12.20
N ILE A 246 17.69 19.76 -11.85
CA ILE A 246 16.76 19.59 -10.75
C ILE A 246 17.55 19.06 -9.56
N MET A 247 17.42 19.72 -8.41
CA MET A 247 17.98 19.24 -7.16
C MET A 247 17.02 18.27 -6.49
N LEU A 248 17.46 17.04 -6.29
CA LEU A 248 16.77 16.04 -5.50
C LEU A 248 17.42 15.94 -4.13
N GLU A 249 16.65 16.23 -3.09
CA GLU A 249 17.05 15.95 -1.72
C GLU A 249 16.36 14.68 -1.24
N PHE A 250 17.15 13.65 -0.96
CA PHE A 250 16.64 12.41 -0.37
C PHE A 250 16.50 12.63 1.14
N ASN A 251 15.34 13.12 1.56
CA ASN A 251 15.05 13.38 2.96
C ASN A 251 15.27 12.13 3.83
N LYS A 252 15.88 12.31 5.00
CA LYS A 252 16.05 11.27 6.04
C LYS A 252 14.73 10.57 6.44
N GLY A 253 13.58 11.14 6.09
CA GLY A 253 12.25 10.69 6.50
C GLY A 253 11.35 10.10 5.40
N LEU A 254 11.86 9.85 4.18
CA LEU A 254 11.09 9.14 3.14
C LEU A 254 10.99 7.62 3.38
N ILE A 255 11.68 7.12 4.41
CA ILE A 255 11.41 5.83 5.03
C ILE A 255 10.63 6.14 6.32
N LYS A 256 9.30 6.14 6.25
CA LYS A 256 8.42 6.04 7.41
C LYS A 256 7.33 5.03 7.14
#